data_AF-A0A3M0WET7-F1
#
_entry.id   AF-A0A3M0WET7-F1
#
_cell.length_a   1.000
_cell.length_b   1.000
_cell.length_c   1.000
_cell.angle_alpha   90.00
_cell.angle_beta   90.00
_cell.angle_gamma   90.00
#
_symmetry.space_group_name_H-M   'P 1'
#
loop_
_entity.id
_entity.type
_entity.pdbx_description
1 polymer ?
#
loop_
_entity_poly.entity_id
_entity_poly.type
_entity_poly.pdbx_seq_one_letter_code
_entity_poly.pdbx_strand_id
1 'polypeptide(L)'
;MACAKCGYNEPKEKTLFGKKLCKICFFYAPQEKHAFENYLEEKIDWRILETFRYHENLSARKQGMERVAKTGRPVTRPPLGYKVLNGKLAPDEYASKVHSIFTTFVSKNYSLNSLARNYGLSTNGIKKILSNRTYLGEIKFSGRLFKGTHKPLISAEIFYAAQRKLNKISKSGSKQNRQEKANKV
;
A
#
# COMPACT_ATOMS: atom_id res chain seq x y z
N MET A 1 -7.56 24.21 -23.39
CA MET A 1 -6.86 24.82 -24.54
C MET A 1 -5.45 24.25 -24.57
N ALA A 2 -4.81 24.19 -25.74
CA ALA A 2 -3.50 23.52 -25.85
C ALA A 2 -2.36 24.42 -25.32
N CYS A 3 -1.39 23.82 -24.64
CA CYS A 3 -0.16 24.48 -24.18
C CYS A 3 0.60 25.10 -25.36
N ALA A 4 0.98 26.37 -25.26
CA ALA A 4 1.66 27.10 -26.33
C ALA A 4 3.04 26.52 -26.71
N LYS A 5 3.73 25.84 -25.79
CA LYS A 5 5.04 25.21 -26.05
C LYS A 5 4.92 23.78 -26.57
N CYS A 6 4.16 22.92 -25.88
CA CYS A 6 4.13 21.49 -26.20
C CYS A 6 2.83 20.96 -26.81
N GLY A 7 1.78 21.79 -26.93
CA GLY A 7 0.50 21.38 -27.49
C GLY A 7 -0.37 20.50 -26.57
N TYR A 8 0.08 20.14 -25.37
CA TYR A 8 -0.70 19.33 -24.43
C TYR A 8 -1.95 20.06 -23.95
N ASN A 9 -3.11 19.38 -23.96
CA ASN A 9 -4.36 19.93 -23.44
C ASN A 9 -4.49 19.55 -21.95
N GLU A 10 -4.26 20.52 -21.06
CA GLU A 10 -4.36 20.33 -19.62
C GLU A 10 -5.58 21.10 -19.06
N PRO A 11 -6.36 20.54 -18.12
CA PRO A 11 -7.51 21.24 -17.54
C PRO A 11 -7.13 22.41 -16.62
N LYS A 12 -5.88 22.47 -16.14
CA LYS A 12 -5.38 23.52 -15.23
C LYS A 12 -4.17 24.23 -15.85
N GLU A 13 -4.42 25.14 -16.77
CA GLU A 13 -3.39 25.92 -17.45
C GLU A 13 -2.88 27.08 -16.56
N LYS A 14 -1.59 27.40 -16.69
CA LYS A 14 -0.97 28.59 -16.09
C LYS A 14 -0.62 29.59 -17.19
N THR A 15 -0.68 30.87 -16.88
CA THR A 15 -0.37 31.96 -17.81
C THR A 15 0.96 32.63 -17.46
N LEU A 16 1.78 32.88 -18.47
CA LEU A 16 2.99 33.71 -18.36
C LEU A 16 3.09 34.57 -19.62
N PHE A 17 3.28 35.88 -19.46
CA PHE A 17 3.29 36.86 -20.56
C PHE A 17 2.11 36.72 -21.55
N GLY A 18 0.91 36.43 -21.04
CA GLY A 18 -0.29 36.26 -21.87
C GLY A 18 -0.36 34.94 -22.66
N LYS A 19 0.64 34.06 -22.54
CA LYS A 19 0.66 32.74 -23.17
C LYS A 19 0.27 31.67 -22.15
N LYS A 20 -0.53 30.69 -22.59
CA LYS A 20 -0.99 29.58 -21.76
C LYS A 20 -0.03 28.40 -21.86
N LEU A 21 0.40 27.89 -20.72
CA LEU A 21 1.32 26.77 -20.60
C LEU A 21 0.73 25.67 -19.71
N CYS A 22 1.08 24.42 -20.02
CA CYS A 22 0.89 23.31 -19.11
C CYS A 22 1.81 23.46 -17.90
N LYS A 23 1.49 22.76 -16.81
CA LYS A 23 2.22 22.85 -15.54
C LYS A 23 3.72 22.59 -15.69
N ILE A 24 4.10 21.61 -16.52
CA ILE A 24 5.50 21.25 -16.77
C ILE A 24 6.22 22.36 -17.52
N CYS A 25 5.70 22.82 -18.66
CA CYS A 25 6.33 23.89 -19.43
C CYS A 25 6.40 25.20 -18.63
N PHE A 26 5.38 25.48 -17.81
CA PHE A 26 5.40 26.64 -16.92
C PHE A 26 6.52 26.55 -15.87
N PHE A 27 6.77 25.36 -15.31
CA PHE A 27 7.80 25.17 -14.28
C PHE A 27 9.21 25.52 -14.78
N TYR A 28 9.49 25.26 -16.06
CA TYR A 28 10.78 25.56 -16.69
C TYR A 28 10.78 26.88 -17.49
N ALA A 29 9.67 27.63 -17.49
CA ALA A 29 9.59 28.86 -18.26
C ALA A 29 10.44 29.97 -17.62
N PRO A 30 11.34 30.61 -18.39
CA PRO A 30 12.13 31.73 -17.89
C PRO A 30 11.23 32.94 -17.58
N GLN A 31 11.64 33.73 -16.58
CA GLN A 31 10.89 34.92 -16.14
C GLN A 31 11.26 36.18 -16.92
N GLU A 32 12.25 36.12 -17.79
CA GLU A 32 12.62 37.21 -18.69
C GLU A 32 11.90 37.07 -20.02
N LYS A 33 11.35 38.17 -20.54
CA LYS A 33 10.49 38.16 -21.73
C LYS A 33 11.20 37.63 -22.99
N HIS A 34 12.42 38.07 -23.25
CA HIS A 34 13.16 37.67 -24.45
C HIS A 34 13.54 36.18 -24.42
N ALA A 35 14.06 35.70 -23.29
CA ALA A 35 14.33 34.28 -23.09
C ALA A 35 13.05 33.42 -23.17
N PHE A 36 11.91 33.95 -22.73
CA PHE A 36 10.62 33.27 -22.82
C PHE A 36 10.12 33.12 -24.25
N GLU A 37 10.32 34.12 -25.10
CA GLU A 37 9.99 34.04 -26.53
C GLU A 37 10.80 32.93 -27.20
N ASN A 38 12.13 32.93 -27.01
CA ASN A 38 13.01 31.86 -27.52
C ASN A 38 12.58 30.47 -26.98
N TYR A 39 12.25 30.39 -25.69
CA TYR A 39 11.73 29.16 -25.07
C TYR A 39 10.43 28.67 -25.73
N LEU A 40 9.54 29.56 -26.20
CA LEU A 40 8.31 29.15 -26.88
C LEU A 40 8.54 28.71 -28.33
N GLU A 41 9.56 29.23 -28.99
CA GLU A 41 9.95 28.84 -30.34
C GLU A 41 10.53 27.44 -30.39
N GLU A 42 11.27 27.04 -29.34
CA GLU A 42 11.71 25.66 -29.12
C GLU A 42 10.54 24.73 -28.79
N LYS A 43 9.77 24.35 -29.81
CA LYS A 43 8.64 23.42 -29.71
C LYS A 43 9.12 22.03 -29.32
N ILE A 44 8.34 21.38 -28.46
CA ILE A 44 8.58 20.01 -28.00
C ILE A 44 7.27 19.24 -28.12
N ASP A 45 7.28 18.03 -28.68
CA ASP A 45 6.09 17.17 -28.69
C ASP A 45 5.72 16.79 -27.24
N TRP A 46 4.47 17.01 -26.86
CA TRP A 46 3.97 16.64 -25.54
C TRP A 46 4.22 15.17 -25.18
N ARG A 47 4.30 14.25 -26.15
CA ARG A 47 4.58 12.82 -25.92
C ARG A 47 5.91 12.60 -25.20
N ILE A 48 6.92 13.43 -25.46
CA ILE A 48 8.23 13.36 -24.80
C ILE A 48 8.09 13.62 -23.29
N LEU A 49 7.10 14.42 -22.90
CA LEU A 49 6.82 14.79 -21.51
C LEU A 49 5.81 13.85 -20.82
N GLU A 50 5.34 12.81 -21.50
CA GLU A 50 4.26 11.94 -21.00
C GLU A 50 4.63 11.19 -19.72
N THR A 51 5.86 10.68 -19.64
CA THR A 51 6.38 10.01 -18.45
C THR A 51 6.32 10.91 -17.21
N PHE A 52 6.69 12.19 -17.34
CA PHE A 52 6.62 13.14 -16.23
C PHE A 52 5.19 13.36 -15.74
N ARG A 53 4.20 13.41 -16.66
CA ARG A 53 2.78 13.52 -16.29
C ARG A 53 2.24 12.29 -15.59
N TYR A 54 2.65 11.10 -16.01
CA TYR A 54 2.24 9.85 -15.36
C TYR A 54 2.75 9.78 -13.93
N HIS A 55 4.02 10.17 -13.69
CA HIS A 55 4.63 10.12 -12.38
C HIS A 55 4.19 11.23 -11.42
N GLU A 56 3.83 12.43 -11.91
CA GLU A 56 3.22 13.47 -11.06
C GLU A 56 1.92 13.00 -10.39
N ASN A 57 1.14 12.19 -11.10
CA ASN A 57 -0.12 11.64 -10.61
C ASN A 57 0.04 10.55 -9.54
N LEU A 58 1.27 10.14 -9.19
CA LEU A 58 1.49 9.21 -8.08
C LEU A 58 1.00 9.80 -6.74
N SER A 59 1.17 11.10 -6.55
CA SER A 59 0.66 11.81 -5.37
C SER A 59 -0.88 11.81 -5.32
N ALA A 60 -1.53 12.13 -6.45
CA ALA A 60 -2.99 12.12 -6.59
C ALA A 60 -3.56 10.69 -6.45
N ARG A 61 -2.90 9.68 -7.03
CA ARG A 61 -3.26 8.27 -6.90
C ARG A 61 -3.17 7.79 -5.47
N LYS A 62 -2.09 8.15 -4.75
CA LYS A 62 -1.93 7.85 -3.32
C LYS A 62 -3.03 8.51 -2.49
N GLN A 63 -3.35 9.78 -2.76
CA GLN A 63 -4.46 10.47 -2.09
C GLN A 63 -5.81 9.81 -2.39
N GLY A 64 -6.06 9.39 -3.64
CA GLY A 64 -7.26 8.66 -4.03
C GLY A 64 -7.40 7.33 -3.29
N MET A 65 -6.33 6.54 -3.23
CA MET A 65 -6.28 5.30 -2.45
C MET A 65 -6.48 5.54 -0.95
N GLU A 66 -5.94 6.63 -0.40
CA GLU A 66 -6.17 7.01 1.01
C GLU A 66 -7.65 7.36 1.25
N ARG A 67 -8.31 8.06 0.33
CA ARG A 67 -9.76 8.32 0.42
C ARG A 67 -10.55 7.02 0.42
N VAL A 68 -10.21 6.06 -0.44
CA VAL A 68 -10.83 4.73 -0.46
C VAL A 68 -10.63 4.01 0.89
N ALA A 69 -9.41 4.01 1.44
CA ALA A 69 -9.14 3.42 2.75
C ALA A 69 -9.95 4.10 3.87
N LYS A 70 -10.09 5.43 3.84
CA LYS A 70 -10.92 6.20 4.80
C LYS A 70 -12.40 5.84 4.74
N THR A 71 -12.92 5.49 3.56
CA THR A 71 -14.30 4.97 3.42
C THR A 71 -14.46 3.52 3.91
N GLY A 72 -13.38 2.89 4.40
CA GLY A 72 -13.39 1.52 4.89
C GLY A 72 -13.53 0.48 3.78
N ARG A 73 -13.12 0.84 2.56
CA ARG A 73 -13.04 -0.06 1.39
C ARG A 73 -11.59 -0.56 1.21
N PRO A 74 -11.40 -1.80 0.71
CA PRO A 74 -10.07 -2.35 0.48
C PRO A 74 -9.35 -1.60 -0.64
N VAL A 75 -8.06 -1.30 -0.43
CA VAL A 75 -7.19 -0.68 -1.45
C VAL A 75 -6.39 -1.72 -2.24
N THR A 76 -6.08 -2.84 -1.60
CA THR A 76 -5.30 -3.94 -2.18
C THR A 76 -6.15 -5.20 -2.31
N ARG A 77 -5.58 -6.23 -2.93
CA ARG A 77 -6.19 -7.56 -3.00
C ARG A 77 -6.66 -8.02 -1.60
N PRO A 78 -7.87 -8.61 -1.49
CA PRO A 78 -8.39 -9.08 -0.22
C PRO A 78 -7.47 -10.17 0.39
N PRO A 79 -7.29 -10.18 1.72
CA PRO A 79 -6.57 -11.26 2.39
C PRO A 79 -7.40 -12.55 2.39
N LEU A 80 -6.73 -13.69 2.56
CA LEU A 80 -7.38 -15.00 2.71
C LEU A 80 -8.48 -14.93 3.78
N GLY A 81 -9.65 -15.52 3.51
CA GLY A 81 -10.81 -15.42 4.41
C GLY A 81 -11.81 -14.35 3.99
N TYR A 82 -11.48 -13.52 2.98
CA TYR A 82 -12.36 -12.49 2.46
C TYR A 82 -12.38 -12.47 0.93
N LYS A 83 -13.53 -12.10 0.39
CA LYS A 83 -13.76 -11.73 -1.02
C LYS A 83 -14.28 -10.31 -1.12
N VAL A 84 -14.12 -9.69 -2.28
CA VAL A 84 -14.71 -8.38 -2.56
C VAL A 84 -16.11 -8.58 -3.15
N LEU A 85 -17.14 -8.14 -2.42
CA LEU A 85 -18.52 -8.08 -2.90
C LEU A 85 -18.99 -6.62 -2.83
N ASN A 86 -19.49 -6.08 -3.95
CA ASN A 86 -19.96 -4.69 -4.05
C ASN A 86 -18.94 -3.66 -3.55
N GLY A 87 -17.64 -3.91 -3.80
CA GLY A 87 -16.55 -3.03 -3.38
C GLY A 87 -16.24 -3.06 -1.87
N LYS A 88 -16.80 -4.00 -1.11
CA LYS A 88 -16.55 -4.22 0.32
C LYS A 88 -15.96 -5.60 0.56
N LEU A 89 -15.21 -5.75 1.66
CA LEU A 89 -14.74 -7.07 2.09
C LEU A 89 -15.89 -7.83 2.76
N ALA A 90 -16.13 -9.06 2.31
CA ALA A 90 -17.09 -9.99 2.88
C ALA A 90 -16.39 -11.32 3.16
N PRO A 91 -16.69 -12.01 4.28
CA PRO A 91 -16.14 -13.34 4.55
C PRO A 91 -16.37 -14.32 3.40
N ASP A 92 -15.37 -15.15 3.12
CA ASP A 92 -15.44 -16.26 2.15
C ASP A 92 -15.44 -17.63 2.86
N GLU A 93 -15.39 -18.71 2.09
CA GLU A 93 -15.32 -20.09 2.61
C GLU A 93 -14.05 -20.38 3.44
N TYR A 94 -12.97 -19.64 3.21
CA TYR A 94 -11.71 -19.78 3.93
C TYR A 94 -11.70 -19.00 5.24
N ALA A 95 -12.76 -18.26 5.58
CA ALA A 95 -12.88 -17.55 6.85
C ALA A 95 -12.70 -18.51 8.04
N SER A 96 -13.33 -19.70 7.99
CA SER A 96 -13.18 -20.75 9.01
C SER A 96 -11.74 -21.25 9.11
N LYS A 97 -11.03 -21.37 7.97
CA LYS A 97 -9.61 -21.76 7.95
C LYS A 97 -8.74 -20.73 8.67
N VAL A 98 -8.99 -19.44 8.47
CA VAL A 98 -8.29 -18.36 9.18
C VAL A 98 -8.53 -18.45 10.68
N HIS A 99 -9.79 -18.62 11.10
CA HIS A 99 -10.13 -18.77 12.51
C HIS A 99 -9.39 -19.97 13.17
N SER A 100 -9.36 -21.10 12.47
CA SER A 100 -8.63 -22.30 12.91
C SER A 100 -7.12 -22.06 13.01
N ILE A 101 -6.52 -21.33 12.06
CA ILE A 101 -5.08 -20.98 12.11
C ILE A 101 -4.78 -20.17 13.37
N PHE A 102 -5.56 -19.12 13.66
CA PHE A 102 -5.37 -18.28 14.84
C PHE A 102 -5.55 -19.07 16.14
N THR A 103 -6.66 -19.80 16.24
CA THR A 103 -6.98 -20.60 17.44
C THR A 103 -5.92 -21.66 17.70
N THR A 104 -5.55 -22.42 16.67
CA THR A 104 -4.53 -23.47 16.76
C THR A 104 -3.17 -22.89 17.15
N PHE A 105 -2.80 -21.74 16.59
CA PHE A 105 -1.55 -21.06 16.94
C PHE A 105 -1.55 -20.57 18.40
N VAL A 106 -2.67 -20.07 18.91
CA VAL A 106 -2.77 -19.61 20.31
C VAL A 106 -2.73 -20.81 21.26
N SER A 107 -3.57 -21.82 21.04
CA SER A 107 -3.80 -22.92 21.99
C SER A 107 -2.66 -23.95 22.03
N LYS A 108 -2.03 -24.28 20.89
CA LYS A 108 -0.99 -25.32 20.82
C LYS A 108 0.40 -24.74 20.73
N ASN A 109 1.41 -25.41 21.26
CA ASN A 109 2.81 -24.98 21.14
C ASN A 109 3.44 -25.33 19.77
N TYR A 110 2.81 -24.89 18.69
CA TYR A 110 3.35 -25.08 17.33
C TYR A 110 4.41 -24.04 16.96
N SER A 111 5.47 -24.51 16.30
CA SER A 111 6.36 -23.64 15.54
C SER A 111 5.68 -23.14 14.28
N LEU A 112 6.11 -21.98 13.75
CA LEU A 112 5.56 -21.44 12.50
C LEU A 112 5.70 -22.42 11.33
N ASN A 113 6.78 -23.20 11.28
CA ASN A 113 7.01 -24.23 10.27
C ASN A 113 6.01 -25.38 10.38
N SER A 114 5.76 -25.86 11.60
CA SER A 114 4.76 -26.93 11.82
C SER A 114 3.35 -26.47 11.47
N LEU A 115 2.99 -25.23 11.82
CA LEU A 115 1.69 -24.65 11.48
C LEU A 115 1.54 -24.47 9.97
N ALA A 116 2.58 -23.98 9.31
CA ALA A 116 2.62 -23.82 7.86
C ALA A 116 2.38 -25.16 7.13
N ARG A 117 3.09 -26.22 7.53
CA ARG A 117 2.89 -27.57 6.98
C ARG A 117 1.47 -28.10 7.19
N ASN A 118 0.92 -27.94 8.40
CA ASN A 118 -0.43 -28.42 8.72
C ASN A 118 -1.51 -27.79 7.82
N TYR A 119 -1.38 -26.48 7.54
CA TYR A 119 -2.38 -25.76 6.73
C TYR A 119 -2.06 -25.70 5.22
N GLY A 120 -0.98 -26.35 4.77
CA GLY A 120 -0.53 -26.30 3.37
C GLY A 120 -0.11 -24.89 2.92
N LEU A 121 0.48 -24.10 3.82
CA LEU A 121 0.88 -22.73 3.58
C LEU A 121 2.39 -22.56 3.75
N SER A 122 2.95 -21.49 3.20
CA SER A 122 4.33 -21.11 3.52
C SER A 122 4.42 -20.45 4.90
N THR A 123 5.59 -20.53 5.50
CA THR A 123 5.90 -19.90 6.79
C THR A 123 5.69 -18.39 6.75
N ASN A 124 6.07 -17.75 5.64
CA ASN A 124 5.80 -16.34 5.39
C ASN A 124 4.30 -16.06 5.20
N GLY A 125 3.55 -16.96 4.55
CA GLY A 125 2.09 -16.88 4.44
C GLY A 125 1.42 -16.87 5.80
N ILE A 126 1.79 -17.81 6.68
CA ILE A 126 1.31 -17.86 8.07
C ILE A 126 1.65 -16.57 8.83
N LYS A 127 2.90 -16.08 8.75
CA LYS A 127 3.28 -14.81 9.40
C LYS A 127 2.44 -13.64 8.91
N LYS A 128 2.19 -13.56 7.59
CA LYS A 128 1.34 -12.52 6.99
C LYS A 128 -0.11 -12.62 7.49
N ILE A 129 -0.68 -13.82 7.56
CA ILE A 129 -2.03 -14.04 8.08
C ILE A 129 -2.10 -13.59 9.55
N LEU A 130 -1.21 -14.11 10.38
CA LEU A 130 -1.24 -13.85 11.82
C LEU A 130 -1.01 -12.37 12.16
N SER A 131 -0.33 -11.59 11.31
CA SER A 131 -0.04 -10.16 11.55
C SER A 131 -1.01 -9.19 10.87
N ASN A 132 -1.93 -9.68 10.02
CA ASN A 132 -2.80 -8.81 9.25
C ASN A 132 -3.96 -8.27 10.08
N ARG A 133 -3.97 -6.97 10.36
CA ARG A 133 -5.03 -6.29 11.12
C ARG A 133 -6.39 -6.25 10.41
N THR A 134 -6.45 -6.61 9.13
CA THR A 134 -7.74 -6.76 8.41
C THR A 134 -8.66 -7.78 9.08
N TYR A 135 -8.11 -8.76 9.80
CA TYR A 135 -8.90 -9.71 10.57
C TYR A 135 -9.61 -9.10 11.79
N LEU A 136 -9.18 -7.93 12.25
CA LEU A 136 -9.82 -7.12 13.30
C LEU A 136 -10.86 -6.11 12.77
N GLY A 137 -11.13 -6.09 11.46
CA GLY A 137 -12.00 -5.07 10.87
C GLY A 137 -11.28 -3.77 10.50
N GLU A 138 -9.95 -3.77 10.43
CA GLU A 138 -9.16 -2.58 10.08
C GLU A 138 -8.62 -2.63 8.65
N ILE A 139 -8.23 -1.50 8.06
CA ILE A 139 -7.59 -1.44 6.75
C ILE A 139 -6.26 -0.69 6.87
N LYS A 140 -5.17 -1.33 6.47
CA LYS A 140 -3.84 -0.72 6.49
C LYS A 140 -3.52 -0.11 5.12
N PHE A 141 -3.26 1.20 5.08
CA PHE A 141 -2.80 1.88 3.87
C PHE A 141 -1.76 2.95 4.20
N SER A 142 -0.65 2.98 3.45
CA SER A 142 0.46 3.93 3.63
C SER A 142 0.97 4.05 5.09
N GLY A 143 1.02 2.93 5.81
CA GLY A 143 1.46 2.88 7.22
C GLY A 143 0.40 3.31 8.24
N ARG A 144 -0.73 3.83 7.79
CA ARG A 144 -1.87 4.22 8.64
C ARG A 144 -2.91 3.10 8.70
N LEU A 145 -3.70 3.12 9.75
CA LEU A 145 -4.81 2.20 9.99
C LEU A 145 -6.12 2.97 9.91
N PHE A 146 -7.07 2.43 9.17
CA PHE A 146 -8.40 2.98 8.96
C PHE A 146 -9.44 1.96 9.43
N LYS A 147 -10.60 2.44 9.87
CA LYS A 147 -11.72 1.55 10.23
C LYS A 147 -12.31 0.97 8.96
N GLY A 148 -12.32 -0.36 8.86
CA GLY A 148 -12.98 -1.07 7.77
C GLY A 148 -14.49 -1.16 7.98
N THR A 149 -15.23 -1.32 6.89
CA THR A 149 -16.69 -1.56 6.92
C THR A 149 -17.06 -3.03 7.05
N HIS A 150 -16.08 -3.93 7.02
CA HIS A 150 -16.28 -5.36 7.01
C HIS A 150 -16.33 -5.98 8.39
N LYS A 151 -16.98 -7.15 8.50
CA LYS A 151 -17.06 -7.91 9.74
C LYS A 151 -15.67 -8.46 10.10
N PRO A 152 -15.18 -8.28 11.34
CA PRO A 152 -13.97 -8.94 11.82
C PRO A 152 -14.14 -10.47 11.80
N LEU A 153 -13.08 -11.19 11.41
CA LEU A 153 -13.05 -12.66 11.50
C LEU A 153 -12.50 -13.15 12.84
N ILE A 154 -11.67 -12.34 13.50
CA ILE A 154 -10.94 -12.71 14.71
C ILE A 154 -11.22 -11.64 15.76
N SER A 155 -11.42 -12.06 17.01
CA SER A 155 -11.57 -11.14 18.12
C SER A 155 -10.23 -10.48 18.49
N ALA A 156 -10.30 -9.34 19.17
CA ALA A 156 -9.10 -8.65 19.62
C ALA A 156 -8.26 -9.54 20.55
N GLU A 157 -8.90 -10.32 21.44
CA GLU A 157 -8.22 -11.17 22.40
C GLU A 157 -7.36 -12.23 21.70
N ILE A 158 -7.94 -12.97 20.74
CA ILE A 158 -7.24 -14.02 20.00
C ILE A 158 -6.11 -13.42 19.16
N PHE A 159 -6.36 -12.29 18.49
CA PHE A 159 -5.35 -11.64 17.66
C PHE A 159 -4.14 -11.20 18.49
N TYR A 160 -4.37 -10.52 19.61
CA TYR A 160 -3.28 -10.04 20.46
C TYR A 160 -2.58 -11.18 21.21
N ALA A 161 -3.29 -12.27 21.55
CA ALA A 161 -2.65 -13.48 22.05
C ALA A 161 -1.66 -14.07 21.01
N ALA A 162 -2.06 -14.14 19.75
CA ALA A 162 -1.18 -14.54 18.65
C ALA A 162 0.02 -13.58 18.50
N GLN A 163 -0.18 -12.26 18.57
CA GLN A 163 0.93 -11.29 18.50
C GLN A 163 1.94 -11.48 19.63
N ARG A 164 1.47 -11.67 20.88
CA ARG A 164 2.35 -11.92 22.03
C ARG A 164 3.21 -13.15 21.80
N LYS A 165 2.64 -14.23 21.26
CA LYS A 165 3.37 -15.46 20.95
C LYS A 165 4.37 -15.27 19.82
N LEU A 166 4.00 -14.59 18.73
CA LEU A 166 4.92 -14.24 17.64
C LEU A 166 6.13 -13.44 18.14
N ASN A 167 5.89 -12.47 19.02
CA ASN A 167 6.94 -11.64 19.61
C ASN A 167 7.89 -12.43 20.51
N LYS A 168 7.40 -13.46 21.21
CA LYS A 168 8.26 -14.36 21.98
C LYS A 168 9.19 -15.17 21.07
N ILE A 169 8.66 -15.70 19.97
CA ILE A 169 9.41 -16.50 18.98
C ILE A 169 10.48 -15.65 18.27
N SER A 170 10.18 -14.39 17.94
CA SER A 170 11.16 -13.51 17.30
C SER A 170 12.30 -13.13 18.26
N LYS A 171 11.99 -12.88 19.54
CA LYS A 171 12.99 -12.59 20.57
C LYS A 171 13.89 -13.79 20.86
N SER A 172 13.35 -15.01 20.92
CA SER A 172 14.17 -16.22 21.16
C SER A 172 15.17 -16.48 20.03
N GLY A 173 14.78 -16.30 18.76
CA GLY A 173 15.69 -16.46 17.62
C GLY A 173 16.82 -15.41 17.57
N SER A 174 16.56 -14.19 18.06
CA SER A 174 17.58 -13.13 18.13
C SER A 174 18.66 -13.37 19.19
N LYS A 175 18.34 -14.09 20.28
CA LYS A 175 19.32 -14.46 21.32
C LYS A 175 20.26 -15.57 20.85
N GLN A 176 19.72 -16.59 20.17
CA GLN A 176 20.49 -17.71 19.61
C GLN A 176 21.53 -17.24 18.57
N ASN A 177 21.12 -16.36 17.64
CA ASN A 177 22.03 -15.78 16.63
C ASN A 177 23.14 -14.87 17.21
N ARG A 178 22.98 -14.33 18.41
CA ARG A 178 24.04 -13.55 19.09
C ARG A 178 25.05 -14.46 19.80
N GLN A 179 24.58 -15.56 20.39
CA GLN A 179 25.46 -16.55 21.05
C GLN A 179 26.28 -17.37 20.05
N GLU A 180 25.72 -17.76 18.90
CA GLU A 180 26.48 -18.45 17.84
C GLU A 180 27.56 -17.57 17.19
N LYS A 181 27.39 -16.24 17.18
CA LYS A 181 28.42 -15.30 16.71
C LYS A 181 29.53 -15.06 17.74
N ALA A 182 29.21 -15.16 19.04
CA ALA A 182 30.20 -15.04 20.11
C ALA A 182 31.05 -16.30 20.27
N ASN A 183 30.51 -17.49 19.95
CA ASN A 183 31.23 -18.77 20.01
C ASN A 183 32.04 -19.10 18.73
N LYS A 184 32.11 -18.16 17.77
CA LYS A 184 32.86 -18.29 16.51
C LYS A 184 34.02 -17.29 16.40
N VAL A 185 34.34 -16.59 17.49
CA VAL A 185 35.51 -15.70 17.64
C VAL A 185 36.49 -16.35 18.60
#